data_AF-A0A397I9P7-F1
#
_entry.id   AF-A0A397I9P7-F1
#
_cell.length_a   1.000
_cell.length_b   1.000
_cell.length_c   1.000
_cell.angle_alpha   90.00
_cell.angle_beta   90.00
_cell.angle_gamma   90.00
#
_symmetry.space_group_name_H-M   'P 1'
#
loop_
_entity.id
_entity.type
_entity.pdbx_description
1 polymer ?
#
loop_
_entity_poly.entity_id
_entity_poly.type
_entity_poly.pdbx_seq_one_letter_code
_entity_poly.pdbx_strand_id
1 'polypeptide(L)'
;MKPMISELNDLITNELKDSIEKIWTTILYFSSDWKFLSIILDFNSSNNMNQINIAFLNNNKSLPGHIKSSLLPMILLNYYIPDEFHVIHVIKTIKLIIQELKIQNQFNDSPRTKIIVKMCRISVSFYFWQDQGIQNWTYTSSSGII
;
A
#
# COMPACT_ATOMS: atom_id res chain seq x y z
N MET A 1 -4.82 -23.23 -5.15
CA MET A 1 -3.93 -22.25 -5.81
C MET A 1 -3.39 -22.71 -7.16
N LYS A 2 -2.81 -23.92 -7.31
CA LYS A 2 -2.37 -24.43 -8.63
C LYS A 2 -3.39 -24.26 -9.80
N PRO A 3 -4.69 -24.57 -9.65
CA PRO A 3 -5.65 -24.41 -10.75
C PRO A 3 -5.86 -22.94 -11.16
N MET A 4 -5.99 -22.04 -10.18
CA MET A 4 -6.12 -20.60 -10.43
C MET A 4 -4.89 -20.00 -11.15
N ILE A 5 -3.68 -20.42 -10.78
CA ILE A 5 -2.45 -19.93 -11.43
C ILE A 5 -2.37 -20.40 -12.88
N SER A 6 -2.74 -21.65 -13.17
CA SER A 6 -2.78 -22.15 -14.55
C SER A 6 -3.83 -21.45 -15.40
N GLU A 7 -5.00 -21.15 -14.85
CA GLU A 7 -6.07 -20.41 -15.54
C GLU A 7 -5.64 -18.97 -15.88
N LEU A 8 -5.02 -18.28 -14.93
CA LEU A 8 -4.51 -16.93 -15.18
C LEU A 8 -3.37 -16.94 -16.22
N ASN A 9 -2.50 -17.96 -16.19
CA ASN A 9 -1.42 -18.11 -17.17
C ASN A 9 -1.99 -18.28 -18.58
N ASP A 10 -3.03 -19.12 -18.69
CA ASP A 10 -3.74 -19.36 -19.94
C ASP A 10 -4.34 -18.06 -20.52
N LEU A 11 -4.92 -17.21 -19.65
CA LEU A 11 -5.47 -15.91 -20.05
C LEU A 11 -4.41 -14.93 -20.59
N ILE A 12 -3.18 -14.97 -20.05
CA ILE A 12 -2.09 -14.14 -20.55
C ILE A 12 -1.49 -14.70 -21.83
N THR A 13 -1.32 -16.02 -21.94
CA THR A 13 -0.64 -16.63 -23.09
C THR A 13 -1.54 -16.81 -24.31
N ASN A 14 -2.82 -17.11 -24.12
CA ASN A 14 -3.70 -17.51 -25.22
C ASN A 14 -4.55 -16.36 -25.75
N GLU A 15 -4.49 -15.18 -25.12
CA GLU A 15 -5.32 -14.00 -25.39
C GLU A 15 -6.83 -14.31 -25.32
N LEU A 16 -7.64 -13.31 -24.96
CA LEU A 16 -9.08 -13.54 -24.79
C LEU A 16 -9.78 -13.41 -26.15
N LYS A 17 -10.40 -14.48 -26.65
CA LYS A 17 -11.22 -14.43 -27.87
C LYS A 17 -12.69 -14.27 -27.51
N ASP A 18 -13.34 -13.25 -28.06
CA ASP A 18 -14.79 -13.10 -27.93
C ASP A 18 -15.56 -13.95 -28.95
N SER A 19 -16.89 -13.93 -28.85
CA SER A 19 -17.80 -14.67 -29.74
C SER A 19 -17.76 -14.21 -31.21
N ILE A 20 -17.06 -13.12 -31.51
CA ILE A 20 -16.89 -12.53 -32.84
C ILE A 20 -15.42 -12.73 -33.30
N GLU A 21 -14.69 -13.65 -32.67
CA GLU A 21 -13.28 -13.95 -32.91
C GLU A 21 -12.31 -12.77 -32.70
N LYS A 22 -12.77 -11.70 -32.04
CA LYS A 22 -11.89 -10.58 -31.70
C LYS A 22 -10.94 -11.00 -30.59
N ILE A 23 -9.66 -10.76 -30.83
CA ILE A 23 -8.58 -11.04 -29.89
C ILE A 23 -8.38 -9.84 -28.97
N TRP A 24 -8.44 -10.09 -27.67
CA TRP A 24 -8.22 -9.11 -26.60
C TRP A 24 -6.94 -9.47 -25.84
N THR A 25 -5.93 -8.62 -25.96
CA THR A 25 -4.70 -8.73 -25.17
C THR A 25 -5.03 -8.46 -23.70
N THR A 26 -4.71 -9.41 -22.83
CA THR A 26 -5.02 -9.32 -21.39
C THR A 26 -3.77 -8.93 -20.62
N ILE A 27 -3.86 -7.83 -19.85
CA ILE A 27 -2.83 -7.41 -18.90
C ILE A 27 -3.43 -7.55 -17.50
N LEU A 28 -2.76 -8.33 -16.63
CA LEU A 28 -3.20 -8.54 -15.25
C LEU A 28 -2.49 -7.58 -14.31
N TYR A 29 -3.28 -6.98 -13.41
CA TYR A 29 -2.81 -6.18 -12.29
C TYR A 29 -3.16 -6.91 -11.00
N PHE A 30 -2.24 -6.87 -10.02
CA PHE A 30 -2.47 -7.48 -8.71
C PHE A 30 -2.44 -6.40 -7.64
N SER A 31 -3.54 -6.25 -6.91
CA SER A 31 -3.63 -5.31 -5.79
C SER A 31 -3.80 -6.05 -4.47
N SER A 32 -3.06 -5.65 -3.45
CA SER A 32 -3.20 -6.20 -2.10
C SER A 32 -2.58 -5.31 -1.03
N ASP A 33 -2.82 -5.66 0.23
CA ASP A 33 -2.20 -4.99 1.36
C ASP A 33 -0.67 -5.16 1.34
N TRP A 34 0.05 -4.14 1.82
CA TRP A 34 1.52 -4.11 1.73
C TRP A 34 2.22 -5.26 2.47
N LYS A 35 1.57 -5.85 3.49
CA LYS A 35 2.15 -7.00 4.21
C LYS A 35 1.97 -8.28 3.41
N PHE A 36 0.84 -8.44 2.74
CA PHE A 36 0.61 -9.54 1.83
C PHE A 36 1.54 -9.45 0.61
N LEU A 37 1.75 -8.23 0.08
CA LEU A 37 2.74 -7.97 -0.95
C LEU A 37 4.17 -8.30 -0.49
N SER A 38 4.56 -7.91 0.73
CA SER A 38 5.89 -8.23 1.24
C SER A 38 6.12 -9.74 1.40
N ILE A 39 5.09 -10.49 1.78
CA ILE A 39 5.13 -11.96 1.87
C ILE A 39 5.22 -12.60 0.48
N ILE A 40 4.39 -12.17 -0.48
CA ILE A 40 4.39 -12.77 -1.83
C ILE A 40 5.68 -12.48 -2.60
N LEU A 41 6.27 -11.31 -2.38
CA LEU A 41 7.48 -10.86 -3.05
C LEU A 41 8.76 -11.26 -2.30
N ASP A 42 8.60 -11.97 -1.18
CA ASP A 42 9.69 -12.47 -0.33
C ASP A 42 10.61 -11.34 0.19
N PHE A 43 10.03 -10.17 0.48
CA PHE A 43 10.75 -9.10 1.15
C PHE A 43 10.83 -9.40 2.65
N ASN A 44 12.03 -9.29 3.22
CA ASN A 44 12.21 -9.36 4.67
C ASN A 44 11.24 -8.38 5.35
N SER A 45 10.43 -8.87 6.30
CA SER A 45 9.40 -8.09 7.01
C SER A 45 9.96 -6.89 7.80
N SER A 46 11.29 -6.82 7.95
CA SER A 46 12.04 -5.69 8.51
C SER A 46 12.22 -4.53 7.53
N ASN A 47 11.94 -4.71 6.24
CA ASN A 47 12.03 -3.65 5.24
C ASN A 47 10.80 -2.75 5.35
N ASN A 48 11.02 -1.49 5.73
CA ASN A 48 9.98 -0.48 5.82
C ASN A 48 9.24 -0.33 4.47
N MET A 49 7.94 -0.02 4.53
CA MET A 49 7.08 0.22 3.36
C MET A 49 7.69 1.17 2.31
N ASN A 50 8.54 2.10 2.75
CA ASN A 50 9.33 2.97 1.87
C ASN A 50 10.25 2.20 0.91
N GLN A 51 10.90 1.12 1.34
CA GLN A 51 11.77 0.30 0.48
C GLN A 51 10.95 -0.46 -0.57
N ILE A 52 9.77 -0.95 -0.18
CA ILE A 52 8.82 -1.62 -1.07
C ILE A 52 8.30 -0.62 -2.12
N ASN A 53 7.92 0.60 -1.70
CA ASN A 53 7.49 1.66 -2.62
C ASN A 53 8.61 2.10 -3.57
N ILE A 54 9.85 2.25 -3.10
CA ILE A 54 11.01 2.57 -3.95
C ILE A 54 11.25 1.45 -4.97
N ALA A 55 11.12 0.18 -4.57
CA ALA A 55 11.25 -0.95 -5.48
C ALA A 55 10.16 -0.98 -6.56
N PHE A 56 8.92 -0.64 -6.21
CA PHE A 56 7.81 -0.53 -7.16
C PHE A 56 7.90 0.70 -8.08
N LEU A 57 8.37 1.84 -7.58
CA LEU A 57 8.48 3.07 -8.35
C LEU A 57 9.64 3.06 -9.36
N ASN A 58 10.75 2.39 -9.02
CA ASN A 58 11.96 2.46 -9.83
C ASN A 58 12.05 1.45 -10.97
N ASN A 59 11.07 0.54 -11.14
CA ASN A 59 10.96 -0.40 -12.28
C ASN A 59 12.27 -1.12 -12.68
N ASN A 60 13.26 -1.24 -11.78
CA ASN A 60 14.62 -1.63 -12.13
C ASN A 60 15.14 -2.76 -11.26
N LYS A 61 15.42 -3.87 -11.94
CA LYS A 61 16.41 -4.94 -11.68
C LYS A 61 16.60 -5.34 -10.23
N SER A 62 16.02 -6.51 -9.91
CA SER A 62 16.36 -7.38 -8.78
C SER A 62 16.97 -6.65 -7.58
N LEU A 63 16.13 -6.23 -6.63
CA LEU A 63 16.63 -5.80 -5.33
C LEU A 63 17.48 -6.94 -4.74
N PRO A 64 18.64 -6.67 -4.11
CA PRO A 64 19.41 -7.70 -3.43
C PRO A 64 18.58 -8.16 -2.23
N GLY A 65 17.90 -9.30 -2.36
CA GLY A 65 16.98 -9.79 -1.35
C GLY A 65 15.87 -10.71 -1.83
N HIS A 66 15.62 -10.83 -3.14
CA HIS A 66 14.69 -11.85 -3.64
C HIS A 66 15.31 -13.25 -3.48
N ILE A 67 14.92 -13.97 -2.43
CA ILE A 67 15.41 -15.33 -2.16
C ILE A 67 14.57 -16.37 -2.93
N LYS A 68 13.39 -15.99 -3.47
CA LYS A 68 12.50 -16.88 -4.23
C LYS A 68 11.67 -16.17 -5.32
N SER A 69 11.21 -16.94 -6.31
CA SER A 69 10.27 -16.48 -7.34
C SER A 69 8.91 -16.12 -6.72
N SER A 70 8.34 -14.98 -7.14
CA SER A 70 7.00 -14.51 -6.71
C SER A 70 5.95 -15.60 -6.84
N LEU A 71 4.95 -15.58 -5.94
CA LEU A 71 3.82 -16.52 -5.93
C LEU A 71 2.94 -16.43 -7.18
N LEU A 72 2.98 -15.28 -7.89
CA LEU A 72 2.34 -15.07 -9.20
C LEU A 72 3.40 -14.64 -10.22
N PRO A 73 4.25 -15.56 -10.72
CA PRO A 73 5.41 -15.23 -11.54
C PRO A 73 5.04 -14.63 -12.91
N MET A 74 3.79 -14.77 -13.32
CA MET A 74 3.28 -14.25 -14.58
C MET A 74 3.00 -12.74 -14.54
N ILE A 75 2.69 -12.19 -13.36
CA ILE A 75 2.43 -10.76 -13.23
C ILE A 75 3.79 -10.09 -13.04
N LEU A 76 4.13 -9.17 -13.95
CA LEU A 76 5.36 -8.38 -13.80
C LEU A 76 5.30 -7.54 -12.52
N LEU A 77 6.44 -7.37 -11.86
CA LEU A 77 6.55 -6.65 -10.59
C LEU A 77 5.94 -5.24 -10.64
N ASN A 78 6.04 -4.59 -11.81
CA ASN A 78 5.55 -3.23 -12.06
C ASN A 78 4.00 -3.16 -12.11
N TYR A 79 3.30 -4.30 -12.12
CA TYR A 79 1.83 -4.40 -12.10
C TYR A 79 1.28 -4.83 -10.73
N TYR A 80 2.13 -4.88 -9.71
CA TYR A 80 1.71 -5.00 -8.32
C TYR A 80 1.42 -3.61 -7.75
N ILE A 81 0.19 -3.40 -7.32
CA ILE A 81 -0.28 -2.12 -6.80
C ILE A 81 -0.58 -2.29 -5.31
N PRO A 82 0.04 -1.53 -4.40
CA PRO A 82 -0.38 -1.54 -3.01
C PRO A 82 -1.80 -0.99 -2.89
N ASP A 83 -2.66 -1.69 -2.14
CA ASP A 83 -4.06 -1.33 -2.01
C ASP A 83 -4.26 -0.02 -1.22
N GLU A 84 -4.70 1.02 -1.92
CA GLU A 84 -4.99 2.35 -1.39
C GLU A 84 -6.16 2.35 -0.39
N PHE A 85 -7.03 1.34 -0.42
CA PHE A 85 -8.16 1.22 0.51
C PHE A 85 -7.67 1.10 1.97
N HIS A 86 -6.55 0.42 2.19
CA HIS A 86 -5.94 0.33 3.51
C HIS A 86 -5.50 1.69 4.04
N VAL A 87 -4.99 2.59 3.18
CA VAL A 87 -4.59 3.95 3.58
C VAL A 87 -5.81 4.77 4.00
N ILE A 88 -6.89 4.73 3.21
CA ILE A 88 -8.16 5.42 3.52
C ILE A 88 -8.73 4.94 4.85
N HIS A 89 -8.75 3.62 5.06
CA HIS A 89 -9.28 3.05 6.31
C HIS A 89 -8.45 3.46 7.52
N VAL A 90 -7.12 3.49 7.42
CA VAL A 90 -6.25 3.94 8.52
C VAL A 90 -6.46 5.43 8.83
N ILE A 91 -6.57 6.29 7.82
CA ILE A 91 -6.85 7.72 8.01
C ILE A 91 -8.19 7.93 8.72
N LYS A 92 -9.24 7.20 8.28
CA LYS A 92 -10.57 7.24 8.91
C LYS A 92 -10.52 6.81 10.37
N THR A 93 -9.81 5.73 10.68
CA THR A 93 -9.68 5.24 12.06
C THR A 93 -8.89 6.20 12.95
N ILE A 94 -7.82 6.80 12.44
CA ILE A 94 -7.04 7.80 13.19
C ILE A 94 -7.87 9.06 13.48
N LYS A 95 -8.71 9.50 12.54
CA LYS A 95 -9.63 10.62 12.76
C LYS A 95 -10.57 10.37 13.95
N LEU A 96 -11.11 9.16 14.08
CA LEU A 96 -11.96 8.77 15.22
C LEU A 96 -11.16 8.75 16.54
N ILE A 97 -9.94 8.18 16.52
CA ILE A 97 -9.07 8.16 17.70
C ILE A 97 -8.72 9.58 18.16
N ILE A 98 -8.41 10.50 17.23
CA ILE A 98 -8.13 11.91 17.56
C ILE A 98 -9.35 12.56 18.21
N GLN A 99 -10.56 12.31 17.69
CA GLN A 99 -11.80 12.83 18.27
C GLN A 99 -12.00 12.33 19.71
N GLU A 100 -11.82 11.03 19.93
CA GLU A 100 -11.95 10.43 21.27
C GLU A 100 -10.94 11.00 22.26
N LEU A 101 -9.66 11.12 21.85
CA LEU A 101 -8.61 11.70 22.68
C LEU A 101 -8.89 13.17 23.04
N LYS A 102 -9.53 13.93 22.14
CA LYS A 102 -9.96 15.31 22.42
C LYS A 102 -11.10 15.34 23.43
N ILE A 103 -12.09 14.46 23.30
CA ILE A 103 -13.21 14.34 24.26
C ILE A 103 -12.69 14.00 25.66
N GLN A 104 -11.71 13.10 25.75
CA GLN A 104 -11.11 12.68 27.01
C GLN A 104 -10.06 13.66 27.57
N ASN A 105 -9.80 14.81 26.90
CA ASN A 105 -8.72 15.74 27.23
C ASN A 105 -7.31 15.08 27.32
N GLN A 106 -7.09 13.99 26.59
CA GLN A 106 -5.82 13.26 26.53
C GLN A 106 -4.99 13.56 25.28
N PHE A 107 -5.44 14.51 24.46
CA PHE A 107 -4.77 14.88 23.22
C PHE A 107 -3.52 15.76 23.46
N ASN A 108 -2.46 15.14 24.00
CA ASN A 108 -1.16 15.76 24.28
C ASN A 108 -0.07 15.33 23.26
N ASP A 109 1.20 15.62 23.53
CA ASP A 109 2.32 15.31 22.61
C ASP A 109 2.58 13.81 22.42
N SER A 110 2.28 12.99 23.43
CA SER A 110 2.52 11.55 23.41
C SER A 110 1.70 10.80 22.35
N PRO A 111 0.36 10.89 22.31
CA PRO A 111 -0.44 10.27 21.25
C PRO A 111 -0.18 10.91 19.89
N ARG A 112 0.11 12.23 19.81
CA ARG A 112 0.47 12.89 18.55
C ARG A 112 1.72 12.26 17.93
N THR A 113 2.78 12.06 18.71
CA THR A 113 4.02 11.41 18.25
C THR A 113 3.75 9.97 17.81
N LYS A 114 2.94 9.21 18.55
CA LYS A 114 2.56 7.83 18.17
C LYS A 114 1.77 7.79 16.86
N ILE A 115 0.86 8.75 16.64
CA ILE A 115 0.09 8.86 15.40
C ILE A 115 1.01 9.17 14.22
N ILE A 116 1.91 10.15 14.36
CA ILE A 116 2.89 10.50 13.32
C ILE A 116 3.72 9.27 12.95
N VAL A 117 4.28 8.56 13.93
CA VAL A 117 5.08 7.34 13.68
C VAL A 117 4.25 6.27 12.96
N LYS A 118 2.98 6.08 13.33
CA LYS A 118 2.08 5.11 12.68
C LYS A 118 1.82 5.49 11.21
N MET A 119 1.61 6.78 10.93
CA MET A 119 1.38 7.29 9.57
C MET A 119 2.64 7.26 8.71
N CYS A 120 3.80 7.64 9.26
CA CYS A 120 5.08 7.52 8.56
C CYS A 120 5.42 6.07 8.19
N ARG A 121 5.03 5.10 9.03
CA ARG A 121 5.21 3.67 8.71
C ARG A 121 4.43 3.21 7.50
N ILE A 122 3.29 3.85 7.20
CA ILE A 122 2.50 3.58 6.01
C ILE A 122 2.73 4.63 4.91
N SER A 123 3.88 5.31 4.93
CA SER A 123 4.27 6.32 3.95
C SER A 123 3.23 7.44 3.75
N VAL A 124 2.39 7.71 4.75
CA VAL A 124 1.45 8.83 4.75
C VAL A 124 2.07 9.99 5.48
N SER A 125 2.17 11.14 4.80
CA SER A 125 2.59 12.38 5.42
C SER A 125 1.46 12.93 6.28
N PHE A 126 1.67 13.02 7.58
CA PHE A 126 0.67 13.46 8.55
C PHE A 126 1.26 14.50 9.49
N TYR A 127 0.64 15.69 9.53
CA TYR A 127 1.15 16.82 10.30
C TYR A 127 0.09 17.38 11.24
N PHE A 128 0.53 17.82 12.42
CA PHE A 128 -0.27 18.57 13.38
C PHE A 128 0.26 20.00 13.47
N TRP A 129 -0.64 20.98 13.58
CA TRP A 129 -0.30 22.36 13.94
C TRP A 129 -1.35 22.92 14.89
N GLN A 130 -1.01 23.99 15.58
CA GLN A 130 -1.92 24.68 16.48
C GLN A 130 -2.42 25.95 15.79
N ASP A 131 -3.75 26.12 15.74
CA ASP A 131 -4.35 27.33 15.23
C ASP A 131 -4.19 28.46 16.25
N GLN A 132 -3.53 29.54 15.85
CA GLN A 132 -3.15 30.65 16.72
C GLN A 132 -4.37 31.39 17.29
N GLY A 133 -5.55 31.27 16.67
CA GLY A 133 -6.77 31.94 17.11
C GLY A 133 -7.61 31.18 18.16
N ILE A 134 -7.47 29.85 18.27
CA ILE A 134 -8.42 29.02 19.04
C ILE A 134 -7.69 28.09 20.05
N GLN A 135 -6.36 28.11 20.11
CA GLN A 135 -5.55 27.15 20.87
C GLN A 135 -5.86 25.67 20.52
N ASN A 136 -6.56 25.45 19.41
CA ASN A 136 -7.01 24.13 18.97
C ASN A 136 -6.00 23.51 18.01
N TRP A 137 -5.69 22.24 18.26
CA TRP A 137 -4.86 21.44 17.36
C TRP A 137 -5.64 20.99 16.13
N THR A 138 -5.10 21.26 14.96
CA THR A 138 -5.57 20.84 13.64
C THR A 138 -4.56 19.88 13.01
N TYR A 139 -4.98 19.17 11.95
CA TYR A 139 -4.15 18.21 11.25
C TYR A 139 -4.45 18.15 9.75
N THR A 140 -3.46 17.72 8.98
CA THR A 140 -3.58 17.43 7.55
C THR A 140 -2.92 16.10 7.25
N SER A 141 -3.47 15.38 6.29
CA SER A 141 -2.89 14.18 5.72
C SER A 141 -2.77 14.35 4.22
N SER A 142 -1.57 14.18 3.68
CA SER A 142 -1.37 14.00 2.24
C SER A 142 -0.84 12.60 1.99
N SER A 143 -1.43 11.90 1.01
CA SER A 143 -0.73 10.82 0.34
C SER A 143 0.37 11.45 -0.50
N GLY A 144 1.46 11.81 0.16
CA GLY A 144 2.69 12.23 -0.51
C GLY A 144 3.40 11.00 -1.03
N ILE A 145 3.18 10.68 -2.31
CA ILE A 145 4.23 10.04 -3.09
C ILE A 145 5.36 11.09 -3.16
N ILE A 146 6.38 10.93 -2.31
CA ILE A 146 7.70 11.56 -2.46
C ILE A 146 8.66 10.42 -2.75
#